data_AF-A0A8H5PAY1-F1
#
_entry.id   AF-A0A8H5PAY1-F1
#
_cell.length_a   1.000
_cell.length_b   1.000
_cell.length_c   1.000
_cell.angle_alpha   90.00
_cell.angle_beta   90.00
_cell.angle_gamma   90.00
#
_symmetry.space_group_name_H-M   'P 1'
#
loop_
_entity.id
_entity.type
_entity.pdbx_description
1 polymer ?
#
loop_
_entity_poly.entity_id
_entity_poly.type
_entity_poly.pdbx_seq_one_letter_code
_entity_poly.pdbx_strand_id
1 'polypeptide(L)'
;MVRDQTSQVLDKARARLGKRTTRRELNPPKTLFEVPISTGSRHIDDSSSMSATSPTHRFTKAEAIRRGAILTLGTSLALSPQDAGTAFFLSMYALTASFEFLLVIAFDCPTELLKSPAMLAPALAMLSYELMEPSMMTLARKNYLAAIQNTNAALSLPQQASNDSTLASVLLLALFEAIAFHRRDSLNNWTSHVDGAVQLVKLRGPRQFDSALGRALFSDVSNHTYASCAQRRVPVPAIVSEMRTQLGNFSGSNSLVVDLGMVLDSMSRLLAKLTSTNTEDTLAPEVVVAQGCLLVSQIDCLLDQASTLFPYEVIPTAEAPDCAFHGITHKYPTPQSARSMIAQTPSGSIDSTFSTTRNQTRTKSL
;
A
#
# COMPACT_ATOMS: atom_id res chain seq x y z
N MET A 1 -30.57 17.15 19.33
CA MET A 1 -31.57 16.10 19.02
C MET A 1 -30.84 14.94 18.36
N VAL A 2 -30.47 13.91 19.13
CA VAL A 2 -29.64 12.79 18.66
C VAL A 2 -30.52 11.79 17.93
N ARG A 3 -30.23 11.52 16.65
CA ARG A 3 -30.89 10.45 15.88
C ARG A 3 -30.18 9.14 16.19
N ASP A 4 -30.85 8.28 16.94
CA ASP A 4 -30.46 6.89 17.17
C ASP A 4 -30.68 6.08 15.87
N GLN A 5 -29.58 5.62 15.26
CA GLN A 5 -29.59 4.81 14.03
C GLN A 5 -29.44 3.30 14.30
N THR A 6 -29.50 2.88 15.57
CA THR A 6 -29.32 1.48 15.96
C THR A 6 -30.38 0.57 15.33
N SER A 7 -31.61 1.06 15.18
CA SER A 7 -32.72 0.33 14.54
C SER A 7 -32.48 0.06 13.04
N GLN A 8 -31.96 1.04 12.29
CA GLN A 8 -31.70 0.88 10.86
C GLN A 8 -30.60 -0.15 10.56
N VAL A 9 -29.59 -0.24 11.43
CA VAL A 9 -28.51 -1.21 11.30
C VAL A 9 -29.01 -2.63 11.59
N LEU A 10 -29.85 -2.79 12.61
CA LEU A 10 -30.45 -4.09 12.97
C LEU A 10 -31.43 -4.60 11.89
N ASP A 11 -32.24 -3.71 11.30
CA ASP A 11 -33.16 -4.09 10.24
C ASP A 11 -32.44 -4.48 8.94
N LYS A 12 -31.33 -3.79 8.62
CA LYS A 12 -30.48 -4.13 7.47
C LYS A 12 -29.76 -5.48 7.68
N ALA A 13 -29.39 -5.83 8.91
CA ALA A 13 -28.82 -7.13 9.24
C ALA A 13 -29.86 -8.27 9.13
N ARG A 14 -31.08 -8.07 9.62
CA ARG A 14 -32.19 -9.04 9.52
C ARG A 14 -32.61 -9.28 8.06
N ALA A 15 -32.67 -8.23 7.24
CA ALA A 15 -32.99 -8.35 5.81
C ALA A 15 -31.94 -9.15 5.01
N ARG A 16 -30.66 -9.13 5.45
CA ARG A 16 -29.58 -9.92 4.83
C ARG A 16 -29.63 -11.39 5.22
N LEU A 17 -30.08 -11.73 6.43
CA LEU A 17 -30.31 -13.12 6.83
C LEU A 17 -31.50 -13.73 6.07
N GLY A 18 -32.62 -13.01 5.94
CA GLY A 18 -33.82 -13.50 5.23
C GLY A 18 -33.60 -13.79 3.73
N LYS A 19 -32.69 -13.07 3.07
CA LYS A 19 -32.31 -13.31 1.66
C LYS A 19 -31.38 -14.52 1.48
N ARG A 20 -30.74 -15.00 2.55
CA ARG A 20 -29.79 -16.13 2.50
C ARG A 20 -30.52 -17.48 2.65
N THR A 21 -31.68 -17.49 3.29
CA THR A 21 -32.54 -18.67 3.45
C THR A 21 -33.38 -19.00 2.22
N THR A 22 -33.64 -18.05 1.31
CA THR A 22 -34.49 -18.28 0.12
C THR A 22 -33.73 -18.70 -1.15
N ARG A 23 -32.39 -18.80 -1.13
CA ARG A 23 -31.56 -19.10 -2.31
C ARG A 23 -30.85 -20.46 -2.25
N ARG A 24 -31.42 -21.46 -1.57
CA ARG A 24 -30.80 -22.79 -1.46
C ARG A 24 -31.79 -23.92 -1.74
N GLU A 25 -32.39 -23.92 -2.93
CA GLU A 25 -32.78 -25.14 -3.62
C GLU A 25 -32.56 -24.90 -5.12
N LEU A 26 -31.58 -25.61 -5.71
CA LEU A 26 -31.49 -26.00 -7.13
C LEU A 26 -30.23 -26.89 -7.30
N ASN A 27 -30.38 -27.93 -8.10
CA ASN A 27 -29.69 -29.24 -8.09
C ASN A 27 -28.16 -29.26 -8.40
N PRO A 28 -27.42 -30.31 -7.97
CA PRO A 28 -25.99 -30.45 -8.20
C PRO A 28 -25.64 -30.94 -9.63
N PRO A 29 -24.51 -30.52 -10.23
CA PRO A 29 -24.03 -31.07 -11.50
C PRO A 29 -23.17 -32.34 -11.30
N LYS A 30 -23.27 -33.22 -12.30
CA LYS A 30 -22.75 -34.59 -12.37
C LYS A 30 -21.21 -34.66 -12.40
N THR A 31 -20.68 -35.64 -11.68
CA THR A 31 -19.31 -36.15 -11.66
C THR A 31 -18.95 -36.86 -12.97
N LEU A 32 -17.79 -36.54 -13.56
CA LEU A 32 -17.11 -37.36 -14.57
C LEU A 32 -15.59 -37.26 -14.36
N PHE A 33 -14.92 -38.40 -14.50
CA PHE A 33 -13.48 -38.69 -14.43
C PHE A 33 -12.93 -39.20 -13.08
N GLU A 34 -13.14 -40.51 -12.86
CA GLU A 34 -12.19 -41.40 -12.19
C GLU A 34 -11.28 -42.06 -13.24
N VAL A 35 -9.97 -42.13 -12.98
CA VAL A 35 -9.03 -43.11 -13.57
C VAL A 35 -7.95 -43.46 -12.52
N PRO A 36 -7.48 -44.71 -12.42
CA PRO A 36 -7.04 -45.33 -11.17
C PRO A 36 -5.56 -45.23 -10.83
N ILE A 37 -5.30 -45.45 -9.53
CA ILE A 37 -4.01 -45.70 -8.89
C ILE A 37 -3.45 -47.05 -9.35
N SER A 38 -2.21 -47.08 -9.82
CA SER A 38 -1.42 -48.31 -9.98
C SER A 38 -0.18 -48.23 -9.08
N THR A 39 -0.18 -49.11 -8.08
CA THR A 39 0.95 -49.43 -7.21
C THR A 39 1.91 -50.37 -7.95
N GLY A 40 3.16 -49.95 -8.15
CA GLY A 40 4.22 -50.78 -8.70
C GLY A 40 5.50 -50.63 -7.89
N SER A 41 5.65 -51.48 -6.87
CA SER A 41 6.90 -51.72 -6.16
C SER A 41 7.89 -52.45 -7.07
N ARG A 42 9.16 -52.00 -7.08
CA ARG A 42 10.31 -52.87 -7.39
C ARG A 42 11.61 -52.30 -6.81
N HIS A 43 12.06 -52.96 -5.75
CA HIS A 43 13.44 -53.02 -5.23
C HIS A 43 14.41 -53.48 -6.34
N ILE A 44 15.59 -52.85 -6.45
CA ILE A 44 16.88 -53.52 -6.72
C ILE A 44 17.96 -52.76 -5.95
N ASP A 45 18.75 -53.54 -5.21
CA ASP A 45 19.81 -53.14 -4.28
C ASP A 45 21.15 -52.80 -4.94
N ASP A 46 21.99 -52.17 -4.11
CA ASP A 46 23.44 -52.32 -3.97
C ASP A 46 24.37 -52.02 -5.17
N SER A 47 25.22 -51.01 -4.99
CA SER A 47 26.55 -51.28 -4.41
C SER A 47 27.38 -50.01 -4.19
N SER A 48 27.99 -49.98 -3.01
CA SER A 48 28.93 -49.03 -2.44
C SER A 48 30.29 -48.94 -3.14
N SER A 49 30.89 -47.75 -3.18
CA SER A 49 32.25 -47.57 -2.65
C SER A 49 32.53 -46.11 -2.31
N MET A 50 32.95 -45.87 -1.06
CA MET A 50 33.58 -44.63 -0.62
C MET A 50 35.08 -44.74 -0.80
N SER A 51 35.73 -43.67 -1.26
CA SER A 51 37.08 -43.33 -0.82
C SER A 51 37.27 -41.83 -0.78
N ALA A 52 37.85 -41.36 0.32
CA ALA A 52 38.06 -39.97 0.66
C ALA A 52 39.53 -39.60 0.42
N THR A 53 39.80 -38.44 -0.18
CA THR A 53 41.03 -37.66 0.02
C THR A 53 40.81 -36.19 -0.40
N SER A 54 41.09 -35.25 0.50
CA SER A 54 41.45 -33.84 0.22
C SER A 54 43.00 -33.73 0.27
N PRO A 55 43.71 -32.60 -0.01
CA PRO A 55 43.29 -31.22 -0.36
C PRO A 55 44.13 -30.49 -1.46
N THR A 56 43.72 -29.25 -1.80
CA THR A 56 44.51 -28.07 -2.25
C THR A 56 45.09 -27.90 -3.68
N HIS A 57 44.66 -26.77 -4.29
CA HIS A 57 45.37 -25.80 -5.16
C HIS A 57 45.80 -26.20 -6.59
N ARG A 58 45.12 -25.62 -7.60
CA ARG A 58 45.72 -24.78 -8.67
C ARG A 58 44.65 -24.23 -9.62
N PHE A 59 44.64 -22.91 -9.77
CA PHE A 59 43.98 -22.23 -10.88
C PHE A 59 44.68 -22.63 -12.20
N THR A 60 43.94 -23.24 -13.11
CA THR A 60 44.33 -23.34 -14.52
C THR A 60 43.11 -23.09 -15.41
N LYS A 61 43.15 -21.93 -16.06
CA LYS A 61 42.63 -21.56 -17.39
C LYS A 61 41.41 -22.34 -17.91
N ALA A 62 40.32 -21.62 -18.13
CA ALA A 62 39.11 -22.11 -18.80
C ALA A 62 39.41 -22.68 -20.19
N GLU A 63 39.34 -24.00 -20.32
CA GLU A 63 39.32 -24.70 -21.60
C GLU A 63 37.88 -24.65 -22.12
N ALA A 64 37.69 -24.06 -23.31
CA ALA A 64 36.39 -23.94 -23.95
C ALA A 64 35.77 -25.32 -24.24
N ILE A 65 34.73 -25.68 -23.50
CA ILE A 65 33.95 -26.90 -23.78
C ILE A 65 33.19 -26.69 -25.10
N ARG A 66 33.57 -27.52 -26.08
CA ARG A 66 32.92 -27.71 -27.38
C ARG A 66 31.41 -27.92 -27.22
N ARG A 67 30.66 -27.27 -28.12
CA ARG A 67 29.23 -27.45 -28.40
C ARG A 67 28.80 -28.91 -28.28
N GLY A 68 27.86 -29.21 -27.39
CA GLY A 68 27.27 -30.55 -27.34
C GLY A 68 26.51 -30.94 -26.07
N ALA A 69 26.06 -30.00 -25.23
CA ALA A 69 25.05 -30.28 -24.22
C ALA A 69 24.17 -29.03 -24.09
N ILE A 70 22.96 -29.08 -24.64
CA ILE A 70 21.90 -28.17 -24.21
C ILE A 70 21.58 -28.62 -22.78
N LEU A 71 22.16 -27.94 -21.80
CA LEU A 71 21.59 -27.92 -20.46
C LEU A 71 20.26 -27.21 -20.62
N THR A 72 19.19 -27.97 -20.82
CA THR A 72 17.84 -27.46 -20.62
C THR A 72 17.79 -27.10 -19.15
N LEU A 73 17.98 -25.82 -18.84
CA LEU A 73 17.70 -25.27 -17.52
C LEU A 73 16.18 -25.39 -17.33
N GLY A 74 15.77 -26.59 -16.90
CA GLY A 74 14.39 -26.90 -16.56
C GLY A 74 13.98 -25.96 -15.44
N THR A 75 12.75 -25.46 -15.55
CA THR A 75 12.09 -24.45 -14.70
C THR A 75 12.55 -23.02 -14.94
N SER A 76 11.74 -22.29 -15.72
CA SER A 76 11.62 -20.85 -15.59
C SER A 76 11.44 -20.52 -14.10
N LEU A 77 12.33 -19.71 -13.54
CA LEU A 77 12.19 -19.08 -12.21
C LEU A 77 11.04 -18.04 -12.26
N ALA A 78 9.87 -18.45 -12.74
CA ALA A 78 8.69 -17.60 -12.74
C ALA A 78 8.22 -17.50 -11.29
N LEU A 79 8.40 -16.31 -10.70
CA LEU A 79 7.81 -15.96 -9.42
C LEU A 79 6.31 -16.27 -9.44
N SER A 80 5.78 -16.78 -8.34
CA SER A 80 4.33 -16.91 -8.21
C SER A 80 3.69 -15.52 -8.38
N PRO A 81 2.45 -15.41 -8.89
CA PRO A 81 1.75 -14.13 -8.98
C PRO A 81 1.73 -13.36 -7.65
N GLN A 82 1.64 -14.10 -6.54
CA GLN A 82 1.67 -13.56 -5.18
C GLN A 82 3.04 -12.95 -4.86
N ASP A 83 4.12 -13.68 -5.09
CA ASP A 83 5.47 -13.19 -4.81
C ASP A 83 5.84 -12.01 -5.72
N ALA A 84 5.48 -12.08 -7.00
CA ALA A 84 5.65 -10.98 -7.95
C ALA A 84 4.83 -9.75 -7.53
N GLY A 85 3.57 -9.96 -7.10
CA GLY A 85 2.70 -8.91 -6.60
C GLY A 85 3.27 -8.22 -5.36
N THR A 86 3.67 -8.98 -4.35
CA THR A 86 4.24 -8.42 -3.11
C THR A 86 5.57 -7.71 -3.38
N ALA A 87 6.46 -8.31 -4.19
CA ALA A 87 7.73 -7.67 -4.56
C ALA A 87 7.49 -6.34 -5.30
N PHE A 88 6.57 -6.32 -6.26
CA PHE A 88 6.17 -5.10 -6.95
C PHE A 88 5.59 -4.08 -5.98
N PHE A 89 4.67 -4.49 -5.10
CA PHE A 89 4.04 -3.60 -4.13
C PHE A 89 5.05 -2.93 -3.19
N LEU A 90 5.99 -3.69 -2.63
CA LEU A 90 6.99 -3.13 -1.72
C LEU A 90 8.01 -2.24 -2.46
N SER A 91 8.43 -2.63 -3.67
CA SER A 91 9.44 -1.89 -4.43
C SER A 91 8.89 -0.63 -5.11
N MET A 92 7.61 -0.63 -5.47
CA MET A 92 7.01 0.45 -6.24
C MET A 92 6.08 1.33 -5.43
N TYR A 93 5.30 0.75 -4.54
CA TYR A 93 4.28 1.48 -3.79
C TYR A 93 4.75 1.86 -2.39
N ALA A 94 5.32 0.94 -1.61
CA ALA A 94 5.71 1.24 -0.23
C ALA A 94 6.74 2.37 -0.12
N LEU A 95 7.64 2.50 -1.10
CA LEU A 95 8.65 3.57 -1.16
C LEU A 95 8.08 4.94 -1.57
N THR A 96 6.92 4.97 -2.23
CA THR A 96 6.34 6.19 -2.81
C THR A 96 5.06 6.63 -2.13
N ALA A 97 4.43 5.74 -1.36
CA ALA A 97 3.17 6.00 -0.68
C ALA A 97 3.39 6.54 0.74
N SER A 98 2.42 7.30 1.24
CA SER A 98 2.36 7.86 2.59
C SER A 98 2.05 6.81 3.67
N PHE A 99 2.54 5.58 3.52
CA PHE A 99 2.31 4.45 4.43
C PHE A 99 3.64 3.95 5.00
N GLU A 100 4.13 4.63 6.04
CA GLU A 100 5.39 4.29 6.72
C GLU A 100 5.40 2.84 7.23
N PHE A 101 4.23 2.34 7.65
CA PHE A 101 4.10 0.98 8.17
C PHE A 101 4.50 -0.10 7.16
N LEU A 102 4.36 0.14 5.85
CA LEU A 102 4.75 -0.82 4.81
C LEU A 102 6.27 -0.98 4.74
N LEU A 103 7.03 0.09 4.98
CA LEU A 103 8.49 0.05 5.03
C LEU A 103 8.95 -0.72 6.27
N VAL A 104 8.34 -0.44 7.43
CA VAL A 104 8.63 -1.21 8.65
C VAL A 104 8.30 -2.69 8.45
N ILE A 105 7.20 -3.02 7.76
CA ILE A 105 6.89 -4.42 7.43
C ILE A 105 7.96 -5.05 6.53
N ALA A 106 8.44 -4.31 5.52
CA ALA A 106 9.42 -4.82 4.57
C ALA A 106 10.79 -5.08 5.20
N PHE A 107 11.21 -4.25 6.15
CA PHE A 107 12.54 -4.33 6.76
C PHE A 107 12.58 -5.11 8.08
N ASP A 108 11.52 -5.04 8.91
CA ASP A 108 11.59 -5.46 10.32
C ASP A 108 10.59 -6.57 10.70
N CYS A 109 9.68 -6.99 9.83
CA CYS A 109 8.52 -7.81 10.21
C CYS A 109 8.53 -9.24 9.61
N PRO A 110 7.92 -10.25 10.26
CA PRO A 110 7.94 -11.64 9.79
C PRO A 110 7.21 -11.84 8.45
N THR A 111 7.69 -12.81 7.68
CA THR A 111 7.18 -13.24 6.36
C THR A 111 5.66 -13.51 6.32
N GLU A 112 5.02 -13.77 7.45
CA GLU A 112 3.59 -14.09 7.55
C GLU A 112 2.67 -12.92 7.14
N LEU A 113 2.99 -11.68 7.53
CA LEU A 113 2.16 -10.53 7.16
C LEU A 113 2.29 -10.21 5.67
N LEU A 114 3.49 -10.41 5.10
CA LEU A 114 3.78 -10.24 3.68
C LEU A 114 3.01 -11.20 2.77
N LYS A 115 2.66 -12.38 3.29
CA LYS A 115 1.88 -13.40 2.60
C LYS A 115 0.39 -13.37 2.95
N SER A 116 -0.03 -12.45 3.82
CA SER A 116 -1.41 -12.36 4.24
C SER A 116 -2.33 -11.96 3.08
N PRO A 117 -3.60 -12.42 3.07
CA PRO A 117 -4.57 -11.98 2.06
C PRO A 117 -4.75 -10.46 2.03
N ALA A 118 -4.60 -9.79 3.18
CA ALA A 118 -4.68 -8.34 3.27
C ALA A 118 -3.55 -7.65 2.52
N MET A 119 -2.33 -8.19 2.56
CA MET A 119 -1.18 -7.69 1.79
C MET A 119 -1.33 -8.01 0.29
N LEU A 120 -1.72 -9.24 -0.02
CA LEU A 120 -1.81 -9.72 -1.40
C LEU A 120 -2.90 -9.02 -2.21
N ALA A 121 -3.99 -8.59 -1.57
CA ALA A 121 -5.09 -7.92 -2.26
C ALA A 121 -4.66 -6.64 -2.99
N PRO A 122 -4.16 -5.57 -2.32
CA PRO A 122 -3.70 -4.37 -3.01
C PRO A 122 -2.49 -4.66 -3.92
N ALA A 123 -1.58 -5.54 -3.49
CA ALA A 123 -0.39 -5.89 -4.27
C ALA A 123 -0.72 -6.46 -5.66
N LEU A 124 -1.62 -7.46 -5.72
CA LEU A 124 -2.08 -8.06 -6.97
C LEU A 124 -2.96 -7.09 -7.78
N ALA A 125 -3.72 -6.22 -7.11
CA ALA A 125 -4.55 -5.22 -7.79
C ALA A 125 -3.68 -4.22 -8.55
N MET A 126 -2.60 -3.71 -7.93
CA MET A 126 -1.65 -2.83 -8.61
C MET A 126 -0.89 -3.53 -9.72
N LEU A 127 -0.41 -4.76 -9.48
CA LEU A 127 0.26 -5.53 -10.52
C LEU A 127 -0.65 -5.77 -11.73
N SER A 128 -1.96 -5.97 -11.50
CA SER A 128 -2.95 -6.08 -12.58
C SER A 128 -3.00 -4.85 -13.48
N TYR A 129 -2.91 -3.64 -12.90
CA TYR A 129 -2.88 -2.40 -13.67
C TYR A 129 -1.55 -2.22 -14.41
N GLU A 130 -0.42 -2.49 -13.75
CA GLU A 130 0.91 -2.36 -14.35
C GLU A 130 1.08 -3.29 -15.56
N LEU A 131 0.69 -4.56 -15.42
CA LEU A 131 0.82 -5.56 -16.47
C LEU A 131 -0.35 -5.56 -17.46
N MET A 132 -1.38 -4.75 -17.20
CA MET A 132 -2.67 -4.79 -17.89
C MET A 132 -3.27 -6.20 -17.98
N GLU A 133 -3.10 -7.01 -16.92
CA GLU A 133 -3.52 -8.41 -16.87
C GLU A 133 -4.71 -8.60 -15.92
N PRO A 134 -5.97 -8.74 -16.42
CA PRO A 134 -7.17 -8.80 -15.58
C PRO A 134 -7.26 -10.03 -14.66
N SER A 135 -6.50 -11.10 -14.97
CA SER A 135 -6.39 -12.30 -14.14
C SER A 135 -5.88 -11.96 -12.73
N MET A 136 -4.95 -11.01 -12.62
CA MET A 136 -4.37 -10.56 -11.35
C MET A 136 -5.40 -9.86 -10.48
N MET A 137 -6.26 -9.01 -11.06
CA MET A 137 -7.39 -8.39 -10.35
C MET A 137 -8.38 -9.45 -9.82
N THR A 138 -8.56 -10.56 -10.55
CA THR A 138 -9.40 -11.67 -10.07
C THR A 138 -8.79 -12.33 -8.83
N LEU A 139 -7.47 -12.55 -8.80
CA LEU A 139 -6.76 -13.04 -7.61
C LEU A 139 -6.78 -12.03 -6.46
N ALA A 140 -6.64 -10.74 -6.78
CA ALA A 140 -6.71 -9.64 -5.82
C ALA A 140 -8.07 -9.62 -5.09
N ARG A 141 -9.17 -9.74 -5.84
CA ARG A 141 -10.53 -9.83 -5.27
C ARG A 141 -10.75 -11.05 -4.38
N LYS A 142 -10.16 -12.21 -4.73
CA LYS A 142 -10.23 -13.41 -3.88
C LYS A 142 -9.52 -13.17 -2.53
N ASN A 143 -8.32 -12.60 -2.58
CA ASN A 143 -7.56 -12.26 -1.37
C ASN A 143 -8.26 -11.18 -0.55
N TYR A 144 -8.86 -10.18 -1.19
CA TYR A 144 -9.65 -9.15 -0.53
C TYR A 144 -10.82 -9.72 0.27
N LEU A 145 -11.59 -10.66 -0.32
CA LEU A 145 -12.69 -11.33 0.39
C LEU A 145 -12.19 -12.14 1.60
N ALA A 146 -11.08 -12.86 1.44
CA ALA A 146 -10.45 -13.60 2.54
C ALA A 146 -9.94 -12.65 3.64
N ALA A 147 -9.36 -11.51 3.26
CA ALA A 147 -8.91 -10.48 4.17
C ALA A 147 -10.06 -9.90 5.00
N ILE A 148 -11.22 -9.61 4.38
CA ILE A 148 -12.42 -9.19 5.12
C ILE A 148 -12.83 -10.23 6.16
N GLN A 149 -12.86 -11.51 5.79
CA GLN A 149 -13.26 -12.59 6.70
C GLN A 149 -12.29 -12.70 7.87
N ASN A 150 -10.99 -12.69 7.60
CA ASN A 150 -9.94 -12.77 8.63
C ASN A 150 -9.95 -11.55 9.55
N THR A 151 -10.09 -10.35 9.00
CA THR A 151 -10.19 -9.11 9.78
C THR A 151 -11.42 -9.13 10.66
N ASN A 152 -12.60 -9.52 10.15
CA ASN A 152 -13.81 -9.61 10.97
C ASN A 152 -13.67 -10.64 12.10
N ALA A 153 -13.02 -11.78 11.84
CA ALA A 153 -12.73 -12.76 12.88
C ALA A 153 -11.82 -12.16 13.97
N ALA A 154 -10.74 -11.47 13.57
CA ALA A 154 -9.84 -10.81 14.52
C ALA A 154 -10.53 -9.71 15.33
N LEU A 155 -11.41 -8.92 14.70
CA LEU A 155 -12.18 -7.88 15.37
C LEU A 155 -13.18 -8.44 16.40
N SER A 156 -13.60 -9.70 16.26
CA SER A 156 -14.53 -10.32 17.22
C SER A 156 -13.89 -10.71 18.55
N LEU A 157 -12.56 -10.73 18.62
CA LEU A 157 -11.80 -11.10 19.82
C LEU A 157 -10.97 -9.88 20.31
N PRO A 158 -11.21 -9.33 21.51
CA PRO A 158 -10.55 -8.11 21.98
C PRO A 158 -9.02 -8.16 21.92
N GLN A 159 -8.40 -9.31 22.24
CA GLN A 159 -6.95 -9.45 22.16
C GLN A 159 -6.43 -9.37 20.73
N GLN A 160 -7.16 -9.94 19.77
CA GLN A 160 -6.76 -9.91 18.37
C GLN A 160 -7.06 -8.55 17.72
N ALA A 161 -8.16 -7.92 18.11
CA ALA A 161 -8.52 -6.58 17.63
C ALA A 161 -7.43 -5.53 17.93
N SER A 162 -6.69 -5.68 19.04
CA SER A 162 -5.57 -4.79 19.38
C SER A 162 -4.24 -5.09 18.65
N ASN A 163 -4.18 -6.11 17.79
CA ASN A 163 -2.94 -6.48 17.11
C ASN A 163 -2.58 -5.53 15.97
N ASP A 164 -1.29 -5.30 15.78
CA ASP A 164 -0.72 -4.53 14.66
C ASP A 164 -1.18 -5.09 13.30
N SER A 165 -1.25 -6.41 13.16
CA SER A 165 -1.69 -7.08 11.94
C SER A 165 -3.16 -6.80 11.59
N THR A 166 -4.02 -6.62 12.61
CA THR A 166 -5.43 -6.28 12.40
C THR A 166 -5.57 -4.84 11.92
N LEU A 167 -4.86 -3.90 12.53
CA LEU A 167 -4.88 -2.51 12.06
C LEU A 167 -4.27 -2.37 10.66
N ALA A 168 -3.13 -3.02 10.40
CA ALA A 168 -2.53 -3.08 9.07
C ALA A 168 -3.50 -3.65 8.03
N SER A 169 -4.24 -4.71 8.38
CA SER A 169 -5.24 -5.32 7.49
C SER A 169 -6.38 -4.35 7.14
N VAL A 170 -6.85 -3.54 8.10
CA VAL A 170 -7.87 -2.50 7.84
C VAL A 170 -7.34 -1.45 6.86
N LEU A 171 -6.11 -0.97 7.04
CA LEU A 171 -5.48 0.01 6.13
C LEU A 171 -5.27 -0.56 4.72
N LEU A 172 -4.82 -1.81 4.61
CA LEU A 172 -4.60 -2.49 3.33
C LEU A 172 -5.92 -2.79 2.59
N LEU A 173 -6.99 -3.10 3.32
CA LEU A 173 -8.33 -3.23 2.75
C LEU A 173 -8.78 -1.90 2.15
N ALA A 174 -8.64 -0.79 2.88
CA ALA A 174 -8.96 0.55 2.38
C ALA A 174 -8.18 0.89 1.11
N LEU A 175 -6.89 0.54 1.06
CA LEU A 175 -6.04 0.72 -0.11
C LEU A 175 -6.52 -0.10 -1.31
N PHE A 176 -6.84 -1.40 -1.11
CA PHE A 176 -7.39 -2.22 -2.19
C PHE A 176 -8.66 -1.61 -2.77
N GLU A 177 -9.58 -1.14 -1.92
CA GLU A 177 -10.82 -0.52 -2.37
C GLU A 177 -10.59 0.76 -3.15
N ALA A 178 -9.60 1.58 -2.73
CA ALA A 178 -9.20 2.78 -3.47
C ALA A 178 -8.65 2.46 -4.87
N ILE A 179 -7.96 1.33 -5.01
CA ILE A 179 -7.41 0.85 -6.28
C ILE A 179 -8.51 0.24 -7.16
N ALA A 180 -9.37 -0.60 -6.58
CA ALA A 180 -10.28 -1.47 -7.34
C ALA A 180 -11.68 -0.88 -7.59
N PHE A 181 -12.11 0.12 -6.80
CA PHE A 181 -13.45 0.71 -6.90
C PHE A 181 -13.44 2.13 -7.48
N HIS A 182 -14.61 2.58 -7.94
CA HIS A 182 -14.77 3.87 -8.61
C HIS A 182 -14.82 5.02 -7.59
N ARG A 183 -14.43 6.24 -8.03
CA ARG A 183 -14.14 7.41 -7.18
C ARG A 183 -15.15 7.76 -6.07
N ARG A 184 -16.45 7.53 -6.27
CA ARG A 184 -17.47 7.87 -5.25
C ARG A 184 -17.57 6.82 -4.15
N ASP A 185 -17.53 5.54 -4.52
CA ASP A 185 -17.61 4.45 -3.54
C ASP A 185 -16.29 4.32 -2.76
N SER A 186 -15.15 4.60 -3.40
CA SER A 186 -13.84 4.54 -2.76
C SER A 186 -13.68 5.57 -1.64
N LEU A 187 -14.16 6.81 -1.80
CA LEU A 187 -14.05 7.84 -0.76
C LEU A 187 -14.88 7.52 0.49
N ASN A 188 -16.10 7.00 0.31
CA ASN A 188 -16.96 6.62 1.43
C ASN A 188 -16.41 5.41 2.19
N ASN A 189 -15.93 4.40 1.46
CA ASN A 189 -15.35 3.23 2.10
C ASN A 189 -14.03 3.59 2.79
N TRP A 190 -13.17 4.39 2.15
CA TRP A 190 -11.94 4.91 2.78
C TRP A 190 -12.24 5.64 4.09
N THR A 191 -13.22 6.55 4.10
CA THR A 191 -13.62 7.26 5.34
C THR A 191 -14.08 6.27 6.42
N SER A 192 -14.84 5.25 6.04
CA SER A 192 -15.32 4.22 6.98
C SER A 192 -14.16 3.40 7.57
N HIS A 193 -13.15 3.06 6.77
CA HIS A 193 -11.94 2.39 7.25
C HIS A 193 -11.10 3.28 8.16
N VAL A 194 -10.96 4.56 7.84
CA VAL A 194 -10.27 5.55 8.70
C VAL A 194 -10.99 5.66 10.06
N ASP A 195 -12.30 5.81 10.06
CA ASP A 195 -13.09 5.89 11.31
C ASP A 195 -12.95 4.59 12.14
N GLY A 196 -12.97 3.43 11.49
CA GLY A 196 -12.72 2.14 12.13
C GLY A 196 -11.30 2.01 12.68
N ALA A 197 -10.29 2.46 11.93
CA ALA A 197 -8.89 2.48 12.35
C ALA A 197 -8.68 3.38 13.57
N VAL A 198 -9.36 4.53 13.66
CA VAL A 198 -9.34 5.39 14.86
C VAL A 198 -9.89 4.65 16.09
N GLN A 199 -10.94 3.84 15.94
CA GLN A 199 -11.43 3.01 17.06
C GLN A 199 -10.41 1.96 17.50
N LEU A 200 -9.68 1.34 16.56
CA LEU A 200 -8.61 0.40 16.88
C LEU A 200 -7.42 1.09 17.56
N VAL A 201 -7.02 2.27 17.08
CA VAL A 201 -5.99 3.10 17.73
C VAL A 201 -6.40 3.39 19.18
N LYS A 202 -7.65 3.79 19.41
CA LYS A 202 -8.19 4.01 20.76
C LYS A 202 -8.13 2.74 21.62
N LEU A 203 -8.50 1.58 21.06
CA LEU A 203 -8.46 0.29 21.75
C LEU A 203 -7.03 -0.13 22.13
N ARG A 204 -6.06 0.07 21.22
CA ARG A 204 -4.64 -0.27 21.42
C ARG A 204 -4.00 0.58 22.51
N GLY A 205 -4.41 1.85 22.61
CA GLY A 205 -3.91 2.78 23.61
C GLY A 205 -2.41 3.12 23.43
N PRO A 206 -1.77 3.74 24.44
CA PRO A 206 -0.38 4.21 24.34
C PRO A 206 0.66 3.10 24.12
N ARG A 207 0.35 1.86 24.53
CA ARG A 207 1.26 0.70 24.36
C ARG A 207 1.62 0.41 22.92
N GLN A 208 0.84 0.90 21.94
CA GLN A 208 1.22 0.78 20.53
C GLN A 208 2.52 1.52 20.19
N PHE A 209 2.97 2.45 21.03
CA PHE A 209 4.22 3.18 20.81
C PHE A 209 5.46 2.41 21.23
N ASP A 210 5.31 1.26 21.87
CA ASP A 210 6.43 0.40 22.29
C ASP A 210 7.13 -0.27 21.09
N SER A 211 6.41 -0.48 19.97
CA SER A 211 6.95 -1.09 18.75
C SER A 211 7.12 -0.07 17.61
N ALA A 212 8.12 -0.27 16.75
CA ALA A 212 8.30 0.55 15.55
C ALA A 212 7.10 0.47 14.61
N LEU A 213 6.55 -0.73 14.42
CA LEU A 213 5.37 -0.96 13.59
C LEU A 213 4.13 -0.25 14.16
N GLY A 214 3.94 -0.29 15.48
CA GLY A 214 2.81 0.36 16.13
C GLY A 214 2.88 1.89 16.05
N ARG A 215 4.08 2.48 16.15
CA ARG A 215 4.32 3.92 15.89
C ARG A 215 4.01 4.29 14.44
N ALA A 216 4.53 3.54 13.46
CA ALA A 216 4.29 3.80 12.05
C ALA A 216 2.80 3.68 11.68
N LEU A 217 2.13 2.61 12.15
CA LEU A 217 0.69 2.44 11.97
C LEU A 217 -0.12 3.61 12.55
N PHE A 218 0.25 4.10 13.74
CA PHE A 218 -0.43 5.26 14.32
C PHE A 218 -0.19 6.55 13.51
N SER A 219 1.05 6.80 13.07
CA SER A 219 1.38 7.93 12.20
C SER A 219 0.50 7.92 10.95
N ASP A 220 0.40 6.77 10.27
CA ASP A 220 -0.40 6.62 9.07
C ASP A 220 -1.90 6.83 9.35
N VAL A 221 -2.46 6.22 10.42
CA VAL A 221 -3.87 6.43 10.80
C VAL A 221 -4.15 7.89 11.10
N SER A 222 -3.25 8.57 11.82
CA SER A 222 -3.39 9.98 12.17
C SER A 222 -3.41 10.85 10.91
N ASN A 223 -2.48 10.64 9.98
CA ASN A 223 -2.40 11.37 8.72
C ASN A 223 -3.67 11.19 7.88
N HIS A 224 -4.19 9.97 7.76
CA HIS A 224 -5.46 9.72 7.07
C HIS A 224 -6.65 10.37 7.81
N THR A 225 -6.63 10.39 9.14
CA THR A 225 -7.66 11.07 9.94
C THR A 225 -7.65 12.56 9.67
N TYR A 226 -6.49 13.22 9.69
CA TYR A 226 -6.36 14.64 9.39
C TYR A 226 -6.84 14.96 7.97
N ALA A 227 -6.42 14.17 6.98
CA ALA A 227 -6.88 14.33 5.60
C ALA A 227 -8.40 14.19 5.47
N SER A 228 -8.98 13.18 6.12
CA SER A 228 -10.44 12.95 6.13
C SER A 228 -11.18 14.11 6.80
N CYS A 229 -10.65 14.61 7.93
CA CYS A 229 -11.23 15.71 8.68
C CYS A 229 -11.15 17.02 7.89
N ALA A 230 -10.03 17.29 7.24
CA ALA A 230 -9.86 18.45 6.35
C ALA A 230 -10.84 18.40 5.17
N GLN A 231 -10.94 17.24 4.50
CA GLN A 231 -11.87 17.04 3.38
C GLN A 231 -13.33 17.27 3.80
N ARG A 232 -13.72 16.73 4.96
CA ARG A 232 -15.09 16.87 5.49
C ARG A 232 -15.33 18.16 6.25
N ARG A 233 -14.27 18.93 6.53
CA ARG A 233 -14.25 20.14 7.35
C ARG A 233 -14.86 19.93 8.74
N VAL A 234 -14.49 18.81 9.36
CA VAL A 234 -14.92 18.44 10.71
C VAL A 234 -13.74 18.49 11.68
N PRO A 235 -13.98 18.69 12.99
CA PRO A 235 -12.92 18.63 13.98
C PRO A 235 -12.24 17.26 14.01
N VAL A 236 -10.92 17.28 14.21
CA VAL A 236 -10.14 16.07 14.48
C VAL A 236 -10.61 15.44 15.81
N PRO A 237 -10.80 14.11 15.88
CA PRO A 237 -11.08 13.45 17.15
C PRO A 237 -9.99 13.70 18.19
N ALA A 238 -10.36 14.18 19.38
CA ALA A 238 -9.42 14.55 20.45
C ALA A 238 -8.40 13.44 20.78
N ILE A 239 -8.85 12.19 20.76
CA ILE A 239 -8.00 11.02 21.02
C ILE A 239 -6.79 10.93 20.07
N VAL A 240 -6.94 11.33 18.80
CA VAL A 240 -5.84 11.31 17.82
C VAL A 240 -4.82 12.39 18.18
N SER A 241 -5.28 13.59 18.53
CA SER A 241 -4.40 14.67 18.99
C SER A 241 -3.67 14.33 20.29
N GLU A 242 -4.37 13.77 21.28
CA GLU A 242 -3.78 13.33 22.55
C GLU A 242 -2.71 12.26 22.35
N MET A 243 -2.99 11.25 21.53
CA MET A 243 -2.04 10.20 21.20
C MET A 243 -0.85 10.73 20.39
N ARG A 244 -1.07 11.73 19.53
CA ARG A 244 0.00 12.38 18.76
C ARG A 244 0.99 13.09 19.66
N THR A 245 0.52 13.79 20.69
CA THR A 245 1.38 14.40 21.70
C THR A 245 2.25 13.35 22.41
N GLN A 246 1.69 12.19 22.72
CA GLN A 246 2.44 11.10 23.36
C GLN A 246 3.49 10.49 22.43
N LEU A 247 3.18 10.31 21.13
CA LEU A 247 4.14 9.83 20.14
C LEU A 247 5.34 10.78 20.00
N GLY A 248 5.13 12.10 20.16
CA GLY A 248 6.19 13.11 20.08
C GLY A 248 7.37 12.85 21.03
N ASN A 249 7.16 12.12 22.12
CA ASN A 249 8.21 11.71 23.05
C ASN A 249 9.18 10.65 22.48
N PHE A 250 8.82 10.01 21.37
CA PHE A 250 9.55 8.91 20.75
C PHE A 250 10.12 9.24 19.38
N SER A 251 9.78 10.40 18.79
CA SER A 251 10.25 10.77 17.45
C SER A 251 11.62 11.46 17.50
N GLY A 252 12.54 11.00 16.64
CA GLY A 252 13.73 11.78 16.26
C GLY A 252 13.34 12.93 15.31
N SER A 253 14.15 13.99 15.26
CA SER A 253 13.95 15.13 14.36
C SER A 253 14.18 14.73 12.88
N ASN A 254 13.29 15.15 11.98
CA ASN A 254 13.33 15.02 10.50
C ASN A 254 12.68 13.74 9.91
N SER A 255 11.37 13.54 10.12
CA SER A 255 10.58 12.56 9.35
C SER A 255 9.56 13.27 8.48
N LEU A 256 9.65 13.07 7.16
CA LEU A 256 8.73 13.66 6.18
C LEU A 256 7.27 13.26 6.46
N VAL A 257 7.03 12.04 6.95
CA VAL A 257 5.69 11.54 7.30
C VAL A 257 5.13 12.26 8.53
N VAL A 258 6.00 12.55 9.51
CA VAL A 258 5.66 13.30 10.72
C VAL A 258 5.34 14.76 10.36
N ASP A 259 6.16 15.37 9.51
CA ASP A 259 6.03 16.77 9.08
C ASP A 259 4.80 16.97 8.20
N LEU A 260 4.53 16.04 7.27
CA LEU A 260 3.27 15.98 6.52
C LEU A 260 2.07 15.89 7.46
N GLY A 261 2.16 15.06 8.50
CA GLY A 261 1.13 14.96 9.53
C GLY A 261 0.85 16.28 10.24
N MET A 262 1.88 17.08 10.54
CA MET A 262 1.71 18.40 11.15
C MET A 262 1.00 19.39 10.21
N VAL A 263 1.37 19.40 8.92
CA VAL A 263 0.70 20.22 7.90
C VAL A 263 -0.78 19.84 7.79
N LEU A 264 -1.08 18.54 7.67
CA LEU A 264 -2.46 18.05 7.56
C LEU A 264 -3.29 18.38 8.81
N ASP A 265 -2.70 18.25 9.99
CA ASP A 265 -3.33 18.58 11.26
C ASP A 265 -3.65 20.08 11.37
N SER A 266 -2.68 20.97 11.08
CA SER A 266 -2.88 22.42 10.97
C SER A 266 -3.99 22.78 10.00
N MET A 267 -3.96 22.20 8.79
CA MET A 267 -4.98 22.42 7.76
C MET A 267 -6.37 21.97 8.23
N SER A 268 -6.48 20.78 8.81
CA SER A 268 -7.76 20.23 9.28
C SER A 268 -8.38 21.09 10.39
N ARG A 269 -7.57 21.57 11.35
CA ARG A 269 -8.02 22.46 12.43
C ARG A 269 -8.48 23.82 11.90
N LEU A 270 -7.73 24.42 10.99
CA LEU A 270 -8.09 25.71 10.39
C LEU A 270 -9.42 25.58 9.62
N LEU A 271 -9.55 24.56 8.77
CA LEU A 271 -10.77 24.33 7.99
C LEU A 271 -11.99 24.07 8.87
N ALA A 272 -11.85 23.25 9.92
CA ALA A 272 -12.94 22.97 10.84
C ALA A 272 -13.46 24.22 11.55
N LYS A 273 -12.55 25.12 11.97
CA LYS A 273 -12.92 26.40 12.62
C LYS A 273 -13.58 27.35 11.64
N LEU A 274 -13.07 27.45 10.41
CA LEU A 274 -13.64 28.31 9.36
C LEU A 274 -15.06 27.92 8.95
N THR A 275 -15.45 26.66 9.14
CA THR A 275 -16.81 26.20 8.86
C THR A 275 -17.65 25.90 10.10
N SER A 276 -17.14 26.23 11.29
CA SER A 276 -17.94 26.06 12.51
C SER A 276 -19.14 27.01 12.47
N THR A 277 -20.30 26.50 12.85
CA THR A 277 -21.53 27.30 13.00
C THR A 277 -21.65 27.87 14.41
N ASN A 278 -20.73 27.51 15.31
CA ASN A 278 -20.65 28.04 16.65
C ASN A 278 -19.91 29.38 16.64
N THR A 279 -20.57 30.43 17.14
CA THR A 279 -20.00 31.77 17.24
C THR A 279 -18.77 31.83 18.16
N GLU A 280 -18.66 30.93 19.15
CA GLU A 280 -17.50 30.86 20.05
C GLU A 280 -16.24 30.31 19.35
N ASP A 281 -16.41 29.52 18.28
CA ASP A 281 -15.32 28.94 17.50
C ASP A 281 -14.88 29.84 16.32
N THR A 282 -15.59 30.96 16.10
CA THR A 282 -15.32 31.87 14.99
C THR A 282 -14.02 32.61 15.25
N LEU A 283 -13.03 32.37 14.38
CA LEU A 283 -11.75 33.04 14.45
C LEU A 283 -11.86 34.48 13.94
N ALA A 284 -11.18 35.41 14.63
CA ALA A 284 -10.98 36.75 14.12
C ALA A 284 -10.18 36.71 12.80
N PRO A 285 -10.45 37.60 11.83
CA PRO A 285 -9.78 37.60 10.52
C PRO A 285 -8.24 37.58 10.62
N GLU A 286 -7.68 38.29 11.59
CA GLU A 286 -6.24 38.37 11.83
C GLU A 286 -5.66 37.01 12.23
N VAL A 287 -6.40 36.25 13.04
CA VAL A 287 -6.02 34.90 13.48
C VAL A 287 -6.07 33.91 12.31
N VAL A 288 -7.08 34.05 11.43
CA VAL A 288 -7.18 33.24 10.20
C VAL A 288 -5.98 33.48 9.30
N VAL A 289 -5.64 34.75 9.04
CA VAL A 289 -4.49 35.11 8.22
C VAL A 289 -3.19 34.58 8.85
N ALA A 290 -3.00 34.77 10.16
CA ALA A 290 -1.81 34.28 10.85
C ALA A 290 -1.67 32.74 10.78
N GLN A 291 -2.75 31.99 11.00
CA GLN A 291 -2.74 30.53 10.87
C GLN A 291 -2.52 30.07 9.42
N GLY A 292 -3.07 30.80 8.44
CA GLY A 292 -2.81 30.56 7.02
C GLY A 292 -1.34 30.75 6.65
N CYS A 293 -0.72 31.85 7.09
CA CYS A 293 0.71 32.10 6.88
C CYS A 293 1.58 31.03 7.53
N LEU A 294 1.25 30.59 8.75
CA LEU A 294 1.95 29.49 9.41
C LEU A 294 1.83 28.19 8.62
N LEU A 295 0.63 27.86 8.12
CA LEU A 295 0.42 26.66 7.31
C LEU A 295 1.24 26.71 6.01
N VAL A 296 1.31 27.85 5.33
CA VAL A 296 2.15 28.03 4.14
C VAL A 296 3.61 27.80 4.47
N SER A 297 4.13 28.39 5.55
CA SER A 297 5.51 28.18 5.98
C SER A 297 5.82 26.72 6.32
N GLN A 298 4.86 25.98 6.91
CA GLN A 298 5.00 24.55 7.17
C GLN A 298 5.04 23.73 5.87
N ILE A 299 4.23 24.11 4.87
CA ILE A 299 4.25 23.48 3.55
C ILE A 299 5.59 23.74 2.85
N ASP A 300 6.09 24.97 2.88
CA ASP A 300 7.37 25.32 2.26
C ASP A 300 8.52 24.50 2.88
N CYS A 301 8.58 24.42 4.21
CA CYS A 301 9.56 23.59 4.92
C CYS A 301 9.48 22.10 4.51
N LEU A 302 8.26 21.56 4.40
CA LEU A 302 8.05 20.18 3.97
C LEU A 302 8.52 19.95 2.52
N LEU A 303 8.26 20.91 1.63
CA LEU A 303 8.70 20.85 0.24
C LEU A 303 10.23 20.94 0.12
N ASP A 304 10.88 21.78 0.92
CA ASP A 304 12.33 21.88 0.97
C ASP A 304 12.97 20.56 1.45
N GLN A 305 12.42 19.95 2.49
CA GLN A 305 12.84 18.61 2.93
C GLN A 305 12.65 17.56 1.84
N ALA A 306 11.48 17.55 1.19
CA ALA A 306 11.20 16.61 0.10
C ALA A 306 12.18 16.79 -1.07
N SER A 307 12.52 18.03 -1.43
CA SER A 307 13.49 18.32 -2.50
C SER A 307 14.90 17.82 -2.17
N THR A 308 15.28 17.82 -0.88
CA THR A 308 16.56 17.31 -0.40
C THR A 308 16.63 15.79 -0.51
N LEU A 309 15.52 15.11 -0.17
CA LEU A 309 15.41 13.65 -0.22
C LEU A 309 15.24 13.12 -1.65
N PHE A 310 14.55 13.88 -2.50
CA PHE A 310 14.21 13.52 -3.87
C PHE A 310 14.67 14.61 -4.85
N PRO A 311 15.99 14.77 -5.06
CA PRO A 311 16.51 15.85 -5.87
C PRO A 311 16.08 15.72 -7.32
N TYR A 312 15.82 16.86 -7.95
CA TYR A 312 15.52 16.96 -9.38
C TYR A 312 16.14 18.24 -9.96
N GLU A 313 16.36 18.22 -11.27
CA GLU A 313 16.89 19.34 -12.05
C GLU A 313 15.77 19.91 -12.92
N VAL A 314 15.53 21.21 -12.85
CA VAL A 314 14.58 21.88 -13.76
C VAL A 314 15.31 22.18 -15.06
N ILE A 315 14.84 21.60 -16.16
CA ILE A 315 15.37 21.87 -17.49
C ILE A 315 14.78 23.20 -18.00
N PRO A 316 15.61 24.12 -18.54
CA PRO A 316 15.14 25.37 -19.11
C PRO A 316 14.09 25.17 -20.20
N THR A 317 13.12 26.07 -20.29
CA THR A 317 12.01 25.99 -21.26
C THR A 317 12.48 25.92 -22.73
N ALA A 318 13.67 26.48 -23.03
CA ALA A 318 14.26 26.40 -24.37
C ALA A 318 14.73 24.98 -24.77
N GLU A 319 14.94 24.10 -23.80
CA GLU A 319 15.40 22.72 -23.98
C GLU A 319 14.29 21.70 -23.65
N ALA A 320 13.10 22.19 -23.30
CA ALA A 320 11.95 21.36 -22.94
C ALA A 320 11.36 20.68 -24.19
N PRO A 321 10.98 19.40 -24.11
CA PRO A 321 10.25 18.74 -25.20
C PRO A 321 8.90 19.44 -25.47
N ASP A 322 8.39 19.32 -26.71
CA ASP A 322 7.09 19.90 -27.08
C ASP A 322 5.91 19.39 -26.23
N CYS A 323 6.06 18.22 -25.59
CA CYS A 323 5.07 17.66 -24.67
C CYS A 323 5.20 18.16 -23.22
N ALA A 324 6.10 19.10 -22.93
CA ALA A 324 6.31 19.63 -21.60
C ALA A 324 5.09 20.44 -21.13
N PHE A 325 4.50 20.01 -20.01
CA PHE A 325 3.38 20.71 -19.39
C PHE A 325 3.82 22.10 -18.91
N HIS A 326 3.16 23.14 -19.44
CA HIS A 326 3.55 24.55 -19.23
C HIS A 326 5.02 24.88 -19.51
N GLY A 327 5.70 24.10 -20.37
CA GLY A 327 7.11 24.34 -20.68
C GLY A 327 8.08 24.10 -19.51
N ILE A 328 7.63 23.38 -18.47
CA ILE A 328 8.45 22.96 -17.35
C ILE A 328 8.78 21.48 -17.52
N THR A 329 10.07 21.15 -17.47
CA THR A 329 10.54 19.77 -17.50
C THR A 329 11.45 19.51 -16.32
N HIS A 330 11.24 18.41 -15.60
CA HIS A 330 12.12 17.97 -14.52
C HIS A 330 12.90 16.74 -14.94
N LYS A 331 14.19 16.72 -14.60
CA LYS A 331 15.09 15.60 -14.77
C LYS A 331 15.42 15.01 -13.40
N TYR A 332 15.18 13.72 -13.28
CA TYR A 332 15.36 13.00 -12.03
C TYR A 332 16.58 12.07 -12.13
N PRO A 333 17.35 11.87 -11.04
CA PRO A 333 18.51 10.97 -11.04
C PRO A 333 18.16 9.52 -11.34
N THR A 334 16.98 9.07 -10.91
CA THR A 334 16.49 7.70 -11.11
C THR A 334 15.01 7.69 -11.53
N PRO A 335 14.55 6.66 -12.27
CA PRO A 335 13.12 6.44 -12.53
C PRO A 335 12.28 6.39 -11.24
N GLN A 336 12.84 5.85 -10.16
CA GLN A 336 12.19 5.76 -8.85
C GLN A 336 11.97 7.13 -8.22
N SER A 337 12.98 8.03 -8.27
CA SER A 337 12.81 9.42 -7.82
C SER A 337 11.77 10.17 -8.65
N ALA A 338 11.71 9.94 -9.96
CA ALA A 338 10.68 10.52 -10.82
C ALA A 338 9.28 10.06 -10.40
N ARG A 339 9.09 8.75 -10.18
CA ARG A 339 7.80 8.18 -9.76
C ARG A 339 7.36 8.69 -8.38
N SER A 340 8.30 8.83 -7.44
CA SER A 340 8.02 9.35 -6.10
C SER A 340 7.46 10.78 -6.13
N MET A 341 7.93 11.61 -7.07
CA MET A 341 7.51 13.01 -7.22
C MET A 341 6.29 13.18 -8.15
N ILE A 342 6.17 12.36 -9.20
CA ILE A 342 5.05 12.41 -10.16
C ILE A 342 3.76 11.83 -9.56
N ALA A 343 3.83 10.81 -8.69
CA ALA A 343 2.64 10.24 -8.05
C ALA A 343 1.93 11.22 -7.07
N GLN A 344 2.55 12.36 -6.76
CA GLN A 344 2.03 13.38 -5.86
C GLN A 344 1.39 14.58 -6.58
N THR A 345 1.41 14.63 -7.92
CA THR A 345 0.70 15.66 -8.68
C THR A 345 -0.75 15.22 -8.96
N PRO A 346 -1.76 16.09 -8.74
CA PRO A 346 -3.14 15.73 -9.04
C PRO A 346 -3.28 15.43 -10.53
N SER A 347 -3.85 14.27 -10.86
CA SER A 347 -4.09 13.80 -12.22
C SER A 347 -4.92 14.81 -13.03
N GLY A 348 -4.26 15.72 -13.72
CA GLY A 348 -4.78 16.47 -14.86
C GLY A 348 -3.97 16.03 -16.08
N SER A 349 -4.54 15.12 -16.87
CA SER A 349 -4.09 14.72 -18.22
C SER A 349 -2.58 14.79 -18.48
N ILE A 350 -1.83 13.76 -18.10
CA ILE A 350 -0.49 13.55 -18.66
C ILE A 350 -0.53 12.21 -19.39
N ASP A 351 -0.64 12.27 -20.72
CA ASP A 351 -0.34 11.16 -21.60
C ASP A 351 1.14 10.82 -21.43
N SER A 352 1.44 9.73 -20.71
CA SER A 352 2.80 9.24 -20.57
C SER A 352 3.18 8.41 -21.79
N THR A 353 3.67 9.05 -22.85
CA THR A 353 4.39 8.36 -23.93
C THR A 353 5.83 8.11 -23.51
N PHE A 354 6.11 6.88 -23.05
CA PHE A 354 7.47 6.40 -22.83
C PHE A 354 8.12 6.07 -24.19
N SER A 355 8.87 7.00 -24.77
CA SER A 355 9.74 6.73 -25.92
C SER A 355 11.08 6.17 -25.43
N THR A 356 11.22 4.84 -25.43
CA THR A 356 12.53 4.18 -25.27
C THR A 356 13.18 4.05 -26.64
N THR A 357 14.11 4.95 -26.97
CA THR A 357 14.85 4.92 -28.23
C THR A 357 15.80 3.72 -28.24
N ARG A 358 15.36 2.60 -28.85
CA ARG A 358 16.21 1.43 -29.10
C ARG A 358 16.96 1.66 -30.41
N ASN A 359 18.26 1.98 -30.30
CA ASN A 359 19.19 2.00 -31.42
C ASN A 359 19.20 0.62 -32.11
N GLN A 360 18.62 0.52 -33.31
CA GLN A 360 18.87 -0.55 -34.26
C GLN A 360 19.55 0.05 -35.49
N THR A 361 20.88 -0.08 -35.52
CA THR A 361 21.69 -0.07 -36.73
C THR A 361 21.15 -1.16 -37.67
N ARG A 362 20.51 -0.76 -38.77
CA ARG A 362 20.28 -1.65 -39.91
C ARG A 362 21.03 -1.12 -41.11
N THR A 363 22.09 -1.84 -41.44
CA THR A 363 22.88 -1.75 -42.67
C THR A 363 21.98 -1.76 -43.90
N LYS A 364 22.27 -0.82 -44.81
CA LYS A 364 21.73 -0.73 -46.17
C LYS A 364 22.08 -1.97 -46.98
N SER A 365 21.14 -2.46 -47.78
CA SER A 365 21.45 -3.08 -49.07
C SER A 365 20.46 -2.56 -50.11
N LEU A 366 21.04 -1.87 -51.10
CA LEU A 366 20.52 -1.37 -52.38
C LEU A 366 19.51 -0.23 -52.32
#